data_AF-A0A2T3J8N7-F1
#
_entry.id   AF-A0A2T3J8N7-F1
#
_cell.length_a   1.000
_cell.length_b   1.000
_cell.length_c   1.000
_cell.angle_alpha   90.00
_cell.angle_beta   90.00
_cell.angle_gamma   90.00
#
_symmetry.space_group_name_H-M   'P 1'
#
loop_
_entity.id
_entity.type
_entity.pdbx_description
1 polymer ?
#
loop_
_entity_poly.entity_id
_entity_poly.type
_entity_poly.pdbx_seq_one_letter_code
_entity_poly.pdbx_strand_id
1 'polypeptide(L)'
;MFMKDAMNKSFHVGGSVEKALKGDVELQAVAVLQEAWKITARNILTFLPAVIGLFLAQIALLLLGLQVQLGNPAIFFDAVITGKELTQEIVQAGYMANFWSDVLSAPLYVGVSLMALNHAVGLPSKPGHLIKGFPFTLVSIITMLLISSLQGIGNAIFPIIGLLLSMGFSMAIILVCEKRITPIKAIKISLQATFKKFMPMTAIFLVVLIMFFVSFATAGIGLLWTIPFFFNVKAIIYRNMFGITLQVTSAQTKKNTQENSVQTDHVQSENEQQQPTPVLDNETETTDSAPTPNKDNADDDNDNHQQGDGNTPQNDDTEKGGKVFNA
;
A
#
# COMPACT_ATOMS: atom_id res chain seq x y z
N MET A 1 0.97 -29.11 -37.83
CA MET A 1 1.55 -28.25 -36.79
C MET A 1 0.39 -27.72 -35.95
N PHE A 2 0.10 -28.36 -34.81
CA PHE A 2 -1.04 -28.03 -33.96
C PHE A 2 -0.70 -26.80 -33.10
N MET A 3 -1.33 -25.67 -33.38
CA MET A 3 -1.24 -24.48 -32.55
C MET A 3 -2.29 -24.61 -31.45
N LYS A 4 -1.85 -24.79 -30.20
CA LYS A 4 -2.71 -24.79 -29.02
C LYS A 4 -3.31 -23.40 -28.84
N ASP A 5 -4.60 -23.25 -29.12
CA ASP A 5 -5.41 -22.17 -28.57
C ASP A 5 -5.40 -22.31 -27.04
N ALA A 6 -4.52 -21.55 -26.39
CA ALA A 6 -4.62 -21.33 -24.96
C ALA A 6 -5.92 -20.56 -24.72
N MET A 7 -7.00 -21.28 -24.40
CA MET A 7 -8.25 -20.68 -23.97
C MET A 7 -8.00 -19.83 -22.72
N ASN A 8 -7.85 -18.52 -22.91
CA ASN A 8 -7.71 -17.55 -21.85
C ASN A 8 -9.10 -17.38 -21.19
N LYS A 9 -9.44 -18.30 -20.28
CA LYS A 9 -10.73 -18.31 -19.59
C LYS A 9 -10.71 -17.21 -18.54
N SER A 10 -11.42 -16.11 -18.83
CA SER A 10 -11.66 -15.04 -17.87
C SER A 10 -12.89 -15.39 -17.03
N PHE A 11 -12.78 -15.22 -15.71
CA PHE A 11 -13.89 -15.39 -14.78
C PHE A 11 -14.29 -14.02 -14.25
N HIS A 12 -15.58 -13.71 -14.33
CA HIS A 12 -16.12 -12.44 -13.87
C HIS A 12 -16.81 -12.65 -12.52
N VAL A 13 -16.40 -11.90 -11.50
CA VAL A 13 -16.91 -12.03 -10.13
C VAL A 13 -17.56 -10.71 -9.70
N GLY A 14 -18.85 -10.75 -9.37
CA GLY A 14 -19.60 -9.60 -8.84
C GLY A 14 -20.45 -8.85 -9.87
N GLY A 15 -20.56 -7.52 -9.70
CA GLY A 15 -21.40 -6.62 -10.50
C GLY A 15 -20.86 -6.33 -11.90
N SER A 16 -21.35 -5.30 -12.60
CA SER A 16 -20.76 -4.84 -13.87
C SER A 16 -20.87 -3.32 -13.96
N VAL A 17 -20.05 -2.68 -14.79
CA VAL A 17 -20.10 -1.22 -14.98
C VAL A 17 -21.50 -0.77 -15.43
N GLU A 18 -22.13 -1.54 -16.31
CA GLU A 18 -23.48 -1.27 -16.83
C GLU A 18 -24.53 -1.38 -15.72
N LYS A 19 -24.44 -2.41 -14.86
CA LYS A 19 -25.35 -2.58 -13.71
C LYS A 19 -25.16 -1.46 -12.68
N ALA A 20 -23.92 -1.08 -12.40
CA ALA A 20 -23.60 0.02 -11.48
C ALA A 20 -24.20 1.35 -11.95
N LEU A 21 -24.14 1.63 -13.25
CA LEU A 21 -24.71 2.86 -13.83
C LEU A 21 -26.25 2.87 -13.82
N LYS A 22 -26.88 1.69 -13.97
CA LYS A 22 -28.35 1.54 -13.85
C LYS A 22 -28.84 1.59 -12.40
N GLY A 23 -27.98 1.24 -11.44
CA GLY A 23 -28.36 1.09 -10.04
C GLY A 23 -28.89 -0.31 -9.70
N ASP A 24 -28.75 -1.27 -10.61
CA ASP A 24 -29.19 -2.67 -10.45
C ASP A 24 -28.14 -3.48 -9.69
N VAL A 25 -27.69 -2.94 -8.56
CA VAL A 25 -26.69 -3.55 -7.66
C VAL A 25 -27.28 -3.64 -6.27
N GLU A 26 -27.28 -4.83 -5.69
CA GLU A 26 -27.56 -5.01 -4.27
C GLU A 26 -26.32 -4.67 -3.45
N LEU A 27 -26.36 -3.54 -2.74
CA LEU A 27 -25.29 -3.11 -1.85
C LEU A 27 -25.87 -3.00 -0.43
N GLN A 28 -25.61 -4.03 0.39
CA GLN A 28 -26.01 -4.05 1.79
C GLN A 28 -24.84 -3.61 2.67
N ALA A 29 -25.00 -2.49 3.38
CA ALA A 29 -23.93 -1.88 4.17
C ALA A 29 -23.34 -2.84 5.23
N VAL A 30 -24.21 -3.51 5.99
CA VAL A 30 -23.80 -4.44 7.06
C VAL A 30 -23.02 -5.62 6.49
N ALA A 31 -23.50 -6.22 5.39
CA ALA A 31 -22.82 -7.35 4.76
C ALA A 31 -21.41 -6.96 4.27
N VAL A 32 -21.28 -5.78 3.64
CA VAL A 32 -19.98 -5.26 3.18
C VAL A 32 -19.02 -5.07 4.36
N LEU A 33 -19.47 -4.44 5.44
CA LEU A 33 -18.63 -4.18 6.62
C LEU A 33 -18.21 -5.49 7.32
N GLN A 34 -19.13 -6.45 7.47
CA GLN A 34 -18.83 -7.75 8.09
C GLN A 34 -17.86 -8.58 7.25
N GLU A 35 -18.04 -8.58 5.93
CA GLU A 35 -17.12 -9.26 5.02
C GLU A 35 -15.73 -8.60 5.06
N ALA A 36 -15.67 -7.27 5.01
CA ALA A 36 -14.42 -6.52 5.11
C ALA A 36 -13.69 -6.81 6.42
N TRP A 37 -14.41 -6.91 7.54
CA TRP A 37 -13.83 -7.24 8.83
C TRP A 37 -13.15 -8.61 8.83
N LYS A 38 -13.86 -9.64 8.34
CA LYS A 38 -13.32 -11.02 8.25
C LYS A 38 -12.10 -11.09 7.33
N ILE A 39 -12.17 -10.46 6.17
CA ILE A 39 -11.08 -10.44 5.19
C ILE A 39 -9.86 -9.69 5.74
N THR A 40 -10.07 -8.58 6.44
CA THR A 40 -9.00 -7.82 7.08
C THR A 40 -8.32 -8.66 8.16
N ALA A 41 -9.10 -9.26 9.07
CA ALA A 41 -8.56 -10.13 10.12
C ALA A 41 -7.73 -11.29 9.57
N ARG A 42 -8.19 -11.92 8.49
CA ARG A 42 -7.51 -13.07 7.88
C ARG A 42 -6.20 -12.70 7.20
N ASN A 43 -6.14 -11.54 6.56
CA ASN A 43 -5.00 -11.16 5.70
C ASN A 43 -4.14 -10.03 6.27
N ILE A 44 -4.35 -9.64 7.54
CA ILE A 44 -3.67 -8.48 8.14
C ILE A 44 -2.15 -8.61 8.07
N LEU A 45 -1.59 -9.80 8.34
CA LEU A 45 -0.13 -10.00 8.38
C LEU A 45 0.54 -9.80 7.02
N THR A 46 -0.11 -10.25 5.94
CA THR A 46 0.41 -10.05 4.59
C THR A 46 0.11 -8.65 4.06
N PHE A 47 -0.96 -8.01 4.52
CA PHE A 47 -1.39 -6.69 4.01
C PHE A 47 -0.74 -5.51 4.73
N LEU A 48 -0.51 -5.64 6.03
CA LEU A 48 -0.03 -4.57 6.90
C LEU A 48 1.31 -3.97 6.44
N PRO A 49 2.32 -4.74 6.00
CA PRO A 49 3.57 -4.14 5.51
C PRO A 49 3.37 -3.24 4.29
N ALA A 50 2.46 -3.60 3.38
CA ALA A 50 2.15 -2.78 2.21
C ALA A 50 1.43 -1.48 2.61
N VAL A 51 0.53 -1.56 3.58
CA VAL A 51 -0.18 -0.40 4.12
C VAL A 51 0.76 0.53 4.90
N ILE A 52 1.66 -0.02 5.72
CA ILE A 52 2.69 0.75 6.41
C ILE A 52 3.61 1.42 5.39
N GLY A 53 4.04 0.70 4.34
CA GLY A 53 4.85 1.28 3.28
C GLY A 53 4.18 2.47 2.59
N LEU A 54 2.88 2.35 2.26
CA LEU A 54 2.09 3.46 1.73
C LEU A 54 2.01 4.63 2.73
N PHE A 55 1.73 4.35 4.00
CA PHE A 55 1.61 5.38 5.04
C PHE A 55 2.94 6.13 5.26
N LEU A 56 4.06 5.40 5.34
CA LEU A 56 5.39 6.00 5.47
C LEU A 56 5.75 6.84 4.23
N ALA A 57 5.42 6.37 3.03
CA ALA A 57 5.63 7.14 1.82
C ALA A 57 4.81 8.44 1.82
N GLN A 58 3.56 8.37 2.27
CA GLN A 58 2.70 9.54 2.44
C GLN A 58 3.31 10.53 3.44
N ILE A 59 3.75 10.07 4.62
CA ILE A 59 4.39 10.96 5.61
C ILE A 59 5.68 11.55 5.07
N ALA A 60 6.51 10.77 4.38
CA ALA A 60 7.76 11.26 3.80
C ALA A 60 7.52 12.35 2.75
N LEU A 61 6.53 12.15 1.86
CA LEU A 61 6.14 13.15 0.85
C LEU A 61 5.52 14.40 1.48
N LEU A 62 4.72 14.25 2.54
CA LEU A 62 4.17 15.36 3.31
C LEU A 62 5.30 16.19 3.95
N LEU A 63 6.26 15.54 4.61
CA LEU A 63 7.40 16.21 5.23
C LEU A 63 8.26 16.93 4.19
N LEU A 64 8.50 16.29 3.04
CA LEU A 64 9.20 16.93 1.92
C LEU A 64 8.44 18.16 1.40
N GLY A 65 7.12 18.07 1.25
CA GLY A 65 6.28 19.20 0.83
C GLY A 65 6.34 20.36 1.81
N LEU A 66 6.27 20.07 3.12
CA LEU A 66 6.41 21.08 4.17
C LEU A 66 7.83 21.70 4.19
N GLN A 67 8.86 20.90 3.97
CA GLN A 67 10.25 21.37 3.87
C GLN A 67 10.41 22.34 2.69
N VAL A 68 9.83 22.02 1.53
CA VAL A 68 9.88 22.89 0.34
C VAL A 68 9.12 24.20 0.58
N GLN A 69 7.99 24.15 1.29
CA GLN A 69 7.12 25.30 1.46
C GLN A 69 7.52 26.23 2.60
N LEU A 70 7.97 25.69 3.74
CA LEU A 70 8.27 26.43 4.97
C LEU A 70 9.76 26.45 5.32
N GLY A 71 10.61 25.72 4.58
CA GLY A 71 12.03 25.53 4.90
C GLY A 71 12.29 24.61 6.10
N ASN A 72 11.33 24.43 7.00
CA ASN A 72 11.38 23.51 8.13
C ASN A 72 9.98 22.98 8.51
N PRO A 73 9.71 21.65 8.36
CA PRO A 73 8.45 21.02 8.74
C PRO A 73 8.07 21.20 10.21
N ALA A 74 9.04 21.40 11.10
CA ALA A 74 8.78 21.57 12.53
C ALA A 74 7.90 22.80 12.81
N ILE A 75 7.97 23.84 11.98
CA ILE A 75 7.11 25.03 12.09
C ILE A 75 5.63 24.65 12.01
N PHE A 76 5.29 23.75 11.08
CA PHE A 76 3.92 23.26 10.91
C PHE A 76 3.48 22.44 12.12
N PHE A 77 4.29 21.48 12.57
CA PHE A 77 3.92 20.63 13.71
C PHE A 77 3.84 21.42 15.03
N ASP A 78 4.72 22.36 15.27
CA ASP A 78 4.68 23.22 16.45
C ASP A 78 3.42 24.09 16.47
N ALA A 79 3.02 24.63 15.31
CA ALA A 79 1.76 25.36 15.19
C ALA A 79 0.54 24.48 15.47
N VAL A 80 0.52 23.25 14.95
CA VAL A 80 -0.63 22.34 15.10
C VAL A 80 -0.71 21.68 16.48
N ILE A 81 0.42 21.27 17.05
CA ILE A 81 0.48 20.50 18.31
C ILE A 81 0.51 21.43 19.52
N THR A 82 1.37 22.45 19.49
CA THR A 82 1.55 23.38 20.62
C THR A 82 0.46 24.46 20.64
N GLY A 83 -0.31 24.60 19.56
CA GLY A 83 -1.40 25.57 19.46
C GLY A 83 -0.92 27.01 19.30
N LYS A 84 0.26 27.22 18.70
CA LYS A 84 0.67 28.56 18.24
C LYS A 84 -0.27 29.05 17.14
N GLU A 85 -0.19 30.34 16.81
CA GLU A 85 -1.04 30.93 15.78
C GLU A 85 -0.88 30.20 14.43
N LEU A 86 -1.99 29.62 13.94
CA LEU A 86 -2.09 29.06 12.61
C LEU A 86 -2.22 30.20 11.59
N THR A 87 -1.08 30.73 11.17
CA THR A 87 -1.03 31.76 10.13
C THR A 87 -1.56 31.20 8.80
N GLN A 88 -2.06 32.09 7.94
CA GLN A 88 -2.55 31.71 6.62
C GLN A 88 -1.49 30.96 5.80
N GLU A 89 -0.22 31.35 5.94
CA GLU A 89 0.92 30.70 5.27
C GLU A 89 1.10 29.24 5.71
N ILE A 90 1.07 28.96 7.02
CA ILE A 90 1.21 27.60 7.57
C ILE A 90 0.05 26.71 7.12
N VAL A 91 -1.17 27.26 7.12
CA VAL A 91 -2.37 26.55 6.67
C VAL A 91 -2.28 26.22 5.17
N GLN A 92 -1.91 27.19 4.34
CA GLN A 92 -1.71 26.98 2.90
C GLN A 92 -0.61 25.95 2.63
N ALA A 93 0.47 26.00 3.41
CA ALA A 93 1.56 25.04 3.30
C ALA A 93 1.13 23.61 3.62
N GLY A 94 0.35 23.42 4.68
CA GLY A 94 -0.24 22.13 5.02
C GLY A 94 -1.12 21.58 3.89
N TYR A 95 -1.99 22.42 3.31
CA TYR A 95 -2.85 22.03 2.20
C TYR A 95 -2.04 21.64 0.95
N MET A 96 -1.04 22.44 0.56
CA MET A 96 -0.21 22.15 -0.62
C MET A 96 0.63 20.89 -0.42
N ALA A 97 1.24 20.72 0.75
CA ALA A 97 2.02 19.53 1.07
C ALA A 97 1.14 18.27 1.06
N ASN A 98 -0.07 18.33 1.62
CA ASN A 98 -1.02 17.22 1.61
C ASN A 98 -1.48 16.88 0.18
N PHE A 99 -1.83 17.89 -0.62
CA PHE A 99 -2.25 17.69 -2.01
C PHE A 99 -1.18 16.97 -2.84
N TRP A 100 0.06 17.44 -2.79
CA TRP A 100 1.14 16.82 -3.56
C TRP A 100 1.52 15.44 -3.03
N SER A 101 1.48 15.25 -1.72
CA SER A 101 1.69 13.94 -1.11
C SER A 101 0.67 12.92 -1.63
N ASP A 102 -0.61 13.27 -1.70
CA ASP A 102 -1.66 12.39 -2.26
C ASP A 102 -1.43 12.07 -3.74
N VAL A 103 -1.06 13.08 -4.54
CA VAL A 103 -0.84 12.90 -5.99
C VAL A 103 0.38 12.01 -6.27
N LEU A 104 1.48 12.24 -5.54
CA LEU A 104 2.74 11.52 -5.75
C LEU A 104 2.71 10.10 -5.17
N SER A 105 1.90 9.84 -4.15
CA SER A 105 1.71 8.50 -3.58
C SER A 105 0.72 7.63 -4.38
N ALA A 106 0.06 8.18 -5.41
CA ALA A 106 -0.96 7.48 -6.21
C ALA A 106 -0.55 6.09 -6.74
N PRO A 107 0.68 5.85 -7.25
CA PRO A 107 1.07 4.52 -7.71
C PRO A 107 1.10 3.48 -6.58
N LEU A 108 1.55 3.88 -5.39
CA LEU A 108 1.55 3.04 -4.19
C LEU A 108 0.11 2.77 -3.74
N TYR A 109 -0.73 3.80 -3.77
CA TYR A 109 -2.16 3.68 -3.49
C TYR A 109 -2.84 2.65 -4.38
N VAL A 110 -2.52 2.64 -5.67
CA VAL A 110 -2.99 1.63 -6.64
C VAL A 110 -2.49 0.25 -6.27
N GLY A 111 -1.21 0.11 -5.93
CA GLY A 111 -0.62 -1.16 -5.49
C GLY A 111 -1.39 -1.78 -4.31
N VAL A 112 -1.66 -0.98 -3.28
CA VAL A 112 -2.45 -1.40 -2.10
C VAL A 112 -3.90 -1.70 -2.48
N SER A 113 -4.51 -0.88 -3.35
CA SER A 113 -5.90 -1.10 -3.80
C SER A 113 -6.07 -2.40 -4.60
N LEU A 114 -5.13 -2.72 -5.50
CA LEU A 114 -5.13 -3.97 -6.25
C LEU A 114 -4.86 -5.18 -5.35
N MET A 115 -4.08 -5.00 -4.28
CA MET A 115 -3.86 -6.02 -3.27
C MET A 115 -5.14 -6.33 -2.49
N ALA A 116 -5.87 -5.31 -2.04
CA ALA A 116 -7.18 -5.47 -1.42
C ALA A 116 -8.21 -6.09 -2.38
N LEU A 117 -8.12 -5.78 -3.69
CA LEU A 117 -8.97 -6.39 -4.71
C LEU A 117 -8.77 -7.91 -4.80
N ASN A 118 -7.52 -8.38 -4.71
CA ASN A 118 -7.22 -9.82 -4.63
C ASN A 118 -7.85 -10.45 -3.38
N HIS A 119 -7.79 -9.78 -2.23
CA HIS A 119 -8.41 -10.28 -1.00
C HIS A 119 -9.92 -10.40 -1.13
N ALA A 120 -10.59 -9.46 -1.78
CA ALA A 120 -12.04 -9.47 -2.00
C ALA A 120 -12.53 -10.62 -2.89
N VAL A 121 -11.66 -11.23 -3.71
CA VAL A 121 -11.98 -12.44 -4.51
C VAL A 121 -11.37 -13.72 -3.93
N GLY A 122 -10.79 -13.65 -2.73
CA GLY A 122 -10.19 -14.80 -2.05
C GLY A 122 -8.81 -15.21 -2.58
N LEU A 123 -8.17 -14.38 -3.41
CA LEU A 123 -6.82 -14.64 -3.91
C LEU A 123 -5.76 -14.27 -2.88
N PRO A 124 -4.67 -15.06 -2.75
CA PRO A 124 -3.56 -14.71 -1.88
C PRO A 124 -2.82 -13.49 -2.42
N SER A 125 -2.26 -12.69 -1.52
CA SER A 125 -1.40 -11.57 -1.88
C SER A 125 -0.13 -11.54 -1.05
N LYS A 126 0.94 -11.01 -1.64
CA LYS A 126 2.26 -10.85 -1.02
C LYS A 126 2.56 -9.36 -0.89
N PRO A 127 3.31 -8.90 0.13
CA PRO A 127 3.69 -7.49 0.28
C PRO A 127 4.32 -6.86 -0.96
N GLY A 128 5.15 -7.62 -1.69
CA GLY A 128 5.75 -7.18 -2.96
C GLY A 128 4.76 -6.87 -4.09
N HIS A 129 3.48 -7.22 -3.94
CA HIS A 129 2.44 -6.84 -4.89
C HIS A 129 2.14 -5.34 -4.91
N LEU A 130 2.59 -4.57 -3.91
CA LEU A 130 2.51 -3.11 -3.95
C LEU A 130 3.25 -2.51 -5.16
N ILE A 131 4.30 -3.18 -5.65
CA ILE A 131 5.03 -2.77 -6.87
C ILE A 131 4.16 -2.90 -8.14
N LYS A 132 3.09 -3.72 -8.11
CA LYS A 132 2.17 -3.86 -9.25
C LYS A 132 1.38 -2.58 -9.57
N GLY A 133 1.42 -1.57 -8.71
CA GLY A 133 0.89 -0.25 -9.00
C GLY A 133 1.78 0.59 -9.94
N PHE A 134 3.09 0.33 -9.99
CA PHE A 134 4.04 1.14 -10.77
C PHE A 134 3.83 1.11 -12.29
N PRO A 135 3.40 0.00 -12.92
CA PRO A 135 2.98 0.02 -14.33
C PRO A 135 1.83 1.02 -14.61
N PHE A 136 1.10 1.44 -13.58
CA PHE A 136 0.02 2.43 -13.66
C PHE A 136 0.44 3.81 -13.18
N THR A 137 1.74 4.07 -12.98
CA THR A 137 2.23 5.33 -12.38
C THR A 137 1.63 6.55 -13.07
N LEU A 138 1.86 6.72 -14.38
CA LEU A 138 1.40 7.90 -15.11
C LEU A 138 -0.12 8.07 -15.02
N VAL A 139 -0.87 7.00 -15.29
CA VAL A 139 -2.35 7.08 -15.30
C VAL A 139 -2.91 7.29 -13.88
N SER A 140 -2.28 6.72 -12.85
CA SER A 140 -2.67 6.89 -11.45
C SER A 140 -2.41 8.30 -10.94
N ILE A 141 -1.27 8.91 -11.29
CA ILE A 141 -0.93 10.31 -10.94
C ILE A 141 -1.93 11.25 -11.59
N ILE A 142 -2.19 11.11 -12.90
CA ILE A 142 -3.18 11.94 -13.60
C ILE A 142 -4.57 11.78 -12.98
N THR A 143 -4.96 10.55 -12.65
CA THR A 143 -6.25 10.27 -12.01
C THR A 143 -6.36 10.92 -10.65
N MET A 144 -5.34 10.77 -9.80
CA MET A 144 -5.33 11.35 -8.47
C MET A 144 -5.28 12.88 -8.52
N LEU A 145 -4.49 13.47 -9.43
CA LEU A 145 -4.45 14.91 -9.64
C LEU A 145 -5.84 15.46 -9.97
N LEU A 146 -6.58 14.82 -10.89
CA LEU A 146 -7.94 15.23 -11.24
C LEU A 146 -8.91 15.08 -10.06
N ILE A 147 -8.84 13.94 -9.35
CA ILE A 147 -9.67 13.67 -8.18
C ILE A 147 -9.41 14.70 -7.07
N SER A 148 -8.15 14.90 -6.70
CA SER A 148 -7.75 15.84 -5.64
C SER A 148 -8.07 17.28 -6.01
N SER A 149 -7.94 17.68 -7.27
CA SER A 149 -8.33 19.03 -7.72
C SER A 149 -9.84 19.25 -7.60
N LEU A 150 -10.66 18.29 -8.04
CA LEU A 150 -12.12 18.37 -7.91
C LEU A 150 -12.55 18.37 -6.43
N GLN A 151 -11.92 17.55 -5.60
CA GLN A 151 -12.16 17.55 -4.15
C GLN A 151 -11.73 18.87 -3.50
N GLY A 152 -10.60 19.45 -3.92
CA GLY A 152 -10.11 20.75 -3.45
C GLY A 152 -11.11 21.87 -3.72
N ILE A 153 -11.66 21.92 -4.94
CA ILE A 153 -12.74 22.85 -5.29
C ILE A 153 -13.98 22.62 -4.41
N GLY A 154 -14.36 21.36 -4.21
CA GLY A 154 -15.47 21.00 -3.32
C GLY A 154 -15.26 21.49 -1.88
N ASN A 155 -14.06 21.26 -1.32
CA ASN A 155 -13.68 21.72 0.02
C ASN A 155 -13.69 23.25 0.14
N ALA A 156 -13.24 23.97 -0.90
CA ALA A 156 -13.23 25.43 -0.92
C ALA A 156 -14.65 26.04 -0.91
N ILE A 157 -15.62 25.38 -1.54
CA ILE A 157 -17.03 25.78 -1.48
C ILE A 157 -17.61 25.44 -0.10
N PHE A 158 -17.52 24.17 0.28
CA PHE A 158 -17.98 23.70 1.59
C PHE A 158 -17.34 22.35 1.93
N PRO A 159 -16.76 22.17 3.13
CA PRO A 159 -16.07 20.93 3.50
C PRO A 159 -16.91 19.65 3.32
N ILE A 160 -18.22 19.71 3.56
CA ILE A 160 -19.11 18.55 3.36
C ILE A 160 -19.20 18.16 1.87
N ILE A 161 -19.11 19.11 0.94
CA ILE A 161 -19.10 18.81 -0.51
C ILE A 161 -17.81 18.06 -0.86
N GLY A 162 -16.66 18.50 -0.35
CA GLY A 162 -15.40 17.78 -0.54
C GLY A 162 -15.43 16.36 0.02
N LEU A 163 -16.05 16.16 1.19
CA LEU A 163 -16.27 14.83 1.77
C LEU A 163 -17.18 13.94 0.89
N LEU A 164 -18.26 14.50 0.34
CA LEU A 164 -19.13 13.76 -0.59
C LEU A 164 -18.42 13.42 -1.90
N LEU A 165 -17.56 14.32 -2.41
CA LEU A 165 -16.74 14.05 -3.59
C LEU A 165 -15.67 12.98 -3.30
N SER A 166 -15.10 12.93 -2.10
CA SER A 166 -14.15 11.87 -1.73
C SER A 166 -14.81 10.49 -1.76
N MET A 167 -16.04 10.38 -1.24
CA MET A 167 -16.86 9.18 -1.37
C MET A 167 -17.19 8.87 -2.84
N GLY A 168 -17.64 9.88 -3.60
CA GLY A 168 -18.03 9.74 -5.01
C GLY A 168 -16.91 9.29 -5.94
N PHE A 169 -15.69 9.75 -5.70
CA PHE A 169 -14.52 9.42 -6.51
C PHE A 169 -13.73 8.22 -5.99
N SER A 170 -14.13 7.64 -4.85
CA SER A 170 -13.38 6.60 -4.16
C SER A 170 -13.05 5.37 -5.04
N MET A 171 -13.89 5.04 -6.03
CA MET A 171 -13.71 3.87 -6.91
C MET A 171 -12.98 4.19 -8.22
N ALA A 172 -12.79 5.48 -8.54
CA ALA A 172 -12.28 5.92 -9.84
C ALA A 172 -10.87 5.39 -10.12
N ILE A 173 -9.96 5.44 -9.15
CA ILE A 173 -8.58 4.98 -9.35
C ILE A 173 -8.49 3.46 -9.60
N ILE A 174 -9.37 2.67 -8.96
CA ILE A 174 -9.45 1.22 -9.18
C ILE A 174 -10.03 0.94 -10.58
N LEU A 175 -11.07 1.68 -10.99
CA LEU A 175 -11.66 1.61 -12.34
C LEU A 175 -10.62 1.86 -13.44
N VAL A 176 -9.78 2.87 -13.28
CA VAL A 176 -8.71 3.18 -14.26
C VAL A 176 -7.72 2.02 -14.38
N CYS A 177 -7.28 1.46 -13.25
CA CYS A 177 -6.21 0.47 -13.24
C CYS A 177 -6.68 -0.93 -13.62
N GLU A 178 -7.90 -1.33 -13.23
CA GLU A 178 -8.42 -2.67 -13.51
C GLU A 178 -9.20 -2.71 -14.83
N LYS A 179 -10.13 -1.77 -15.09
CA LYS A 179 -10.93 -1.73 -16.33
C LYS A 179 -10.25 -1.00 -17.49
N ARG A 180 -9.09 -0.38 -17.28
CA ARG A 180 -8.32 0.33 -18.32
C ARG A 180 -9.09 1.43 -19.04
N ILE A 181 -10.02 2.06 -18.34
CA ILE A 181 -10.76 3.22 -18.85
C ILE A 181 -10.01 4.52 -18.52
N THR A 182 -10.26 5.56 -19.31
CA THR A 182 -9.58 6.86 -19.13
C THR A 182 -9.96 7.51 -17.80
N PRO A 183 -9.06 8.31 -17.17
CA PRO A 183 -9.30 8.93 -15.86
C PRO A 183 -10.62 9.71 -15.76
N ILE A 184 -10.91 10.56 -16.75
CA ILE A 184 -12.13 11.37 -16.79
C ILE A 184 -13.38 10.47 -16.84
N LYS A 185 -13.34 9.39 -17.62
CA LYS A 185 -14.46 8.43 -17.72
C LYS A 185 -14.65 7.68 -16.39
N ALA A 186 -13.56 7.27 -15.75
CA ALA A 186 -13.62 6.60 -14.45
C ALA A 186 -14.19 7.48 -13.34
N ILE A 187 -13.80 8.75 -13.29
CA ILE A 187 -14.33 9.73 -12.33
C ILE A 187 -15.85 9.87 -12.50
N LYS A 188 -16.32 10.06 -13.74
CA LYS A 188 -17.77 10.17 -14.03
C LYS A 188 -18.53 8.90 -13.63
N ILE A 189 -18.01 7.74 -14.00
CA ILE A 189 -18.64 6.45 -13.68
C ILE A 189 -18.68 6.22 -12.16
N SER A 190 -17.56 6.45 -11.46
CA SER A 190 -17.48 6.32 -10.00
C SER A 190 -18.50 7.22 -9.31
N LEU A 191 -18.59 8.48 -9.74
CA LEU A 191 -19.50 9.45 -9.17
C LEU A 191 -20.96 9.02 -9.38
N GLN A 192 -21.34 8.73 -10.62
CA GLN A 192 -22.70 8.31 -10.96
C GLN A 192 -23.11 7.05 -10.21
N ALA A 193 -22.25 6.02 -10.20
CA ALA A 193 -22.53 4.77 -9.51
C ALA A 193 -22.69 4.97 -8.00
N THR A 194 -21.86 5.82 -7.38
CA THR A 194 -21.95 6.14 -5.95
C THR A 194 -23.27 6.84 -5.62
N PHE A 195 -23.68 7.83 -6.41
CA PHE A 195 -24.93 8.55 -6.19
C PHE A 195 -26.18 7.68 -6.45
N LYS A 196 -26.11 6.69 -7.35
CA LYS A 196 -27.18 5.69 -7.54
C LYS A 196 -27.41 4.82 -6.31
N LYS A 197 -26.38 4.65 -5.46
CA LYS A 197 -26.44 3.91 -4.20
C LYS A 197 -26.01 4.79 -3.02
N PHE A 198 -26.48 6.04 -3.02
CA PHE A 198 -26.06 7.05 -2.06
C PHE A 198 -26.27 6.61 -0.61
N MET A 199 -27.44 6.04 -0.29
CA MET A 199 -27.78 5.65 1.09
C MET A 199 -26.85 4.56 1.67
N PRO A 200 -26.68 3.37 1.04
CA PRO A 200 -25.76 2.36 1.56
C PRO A 200 -24.30 2.82 1.50
N MET A 201 -23.89 3.57 0.48
CA MET A 201 -22.54 4.13 0.40
C MET A 201 -22.26 5.06 1.58
N THR A 202 -23.16 6.01 1.85
CA THR A 202 -23.03 6.95 2.97
C THR A 202 -22.95 6.22 4.30
N ALA A 203 -23.80 5.20 4.53
CA ALA A 203 -23.75 4.40 5.75
C ALA A 203 -22.40 3.69 5.95
N ILE A 204 -21.85 3.07 4.89
CA ILE A 204 -20.54 2.39 4.95
C ILE A 204 -19.43 3.41 5.25
N PHE A 205 -19.37 4.51 4.51
CA PHE A 205 -18.33 5.52 4.67
C PHE A 205 -18.43 6.26 6.00
N LEU A 206 -19.63 6.42 6.57
CA LEU A 206 -19.83 6.96 7.91
C LEU A 206 -19.23 6.06 8.99
N VAL A 207 -19.44 4.73 8.91
CA VAL A 207 -18.80 3.78 9.84
C VAL A 207 -17.28 3.82 9.73
N VAL A 208 -16.75 3.85 8.50
CA VAL A 208 -15.32 4.00 8.24
C VAL A 208 -14.79 5.31 8.84
N LEU A 209 -15.51 6.43 8.66
CA LEU A 209 -15.15 7.72 9.21
C LEU A 209 -15.07 7.69 10.75
N ILE A 210 -16.05 7.07 11.40
CA ILE A 210 -16.05 6.86 12.86
C ILE A 210 -14.83 6.03 13.29
N MET A 211 -14.49 4.96 12.55
CA MET A 211 -13.28 4.17 12.85
C MET A 211 -12.00 5.00 12.74
N PHE A 212 -11.90 5.90 11.76
CA PHE A 212 -10.76 6.82 11.67
C PHE A 212 -10.69 7.75 12.89
N PHE A 213 -11.81 8.34 13.34
CA PHE A 213 -11.84 9.15 14.56
C PHE A 213 -11.39 8.36 15.80
N VAL A 214 -11.89 7.14 15.99
CA VAL A 214 -11.47 6.24 17.09
C VAL A 214 -9.98 5.89 16.99
N SER A 215 -9.47 5.73 15.77
CA SER A 215 -8.04 5.44 15.54
C SER A 215 -7.15 6.61 15.93
N PHE A 216 -7.55 7.85 15.61
CA PHE A 216 -6.81 9.04 16.05
C PHE A 216 -6.90 9.25 17.57
N ALA A 217 -8.07 8.97 18.18
CA ALA A 217 -8.23 9.03 19.63
C ALA A 217 -7.32 8.03 20.39
N THR A 218 -6.92 6.93 19.74
CA THR A 218 -5.98 5.93 20.28
C THR A 218 -4.52 6.22 19.89
N ALA A 219 -4.15 7.50 19.76
CA ALA A 219 -2.83 7.97 19.34
C ALA A 219 -2.36 7.40 17.99
N GLY A 220 -3.29 6.99 17.13
CA GLY A 220 -3.01 6.40 15.81
C GLY A 220 -2.80 4.88 15.82
N ILE A 221 -2.78 4.20 16.97
CA ILE A 221 -2.60 2.74 17.03
C ILE A 221 -3.72 2.02 16.26
N GLY A 222 -4.96 2.52 16.35
CA GLY A 222 -6.08 1.98 15.58
C GLY A 222 -5.92 2.06 14.05
N LEU A 223 -5.05 2.93 13.53
CA LEU A 223 -4.84 3.08 12.08
C LEU A 223 -4.23 1.82 11.45
N LEU A 224 -3.46 1.06 12.23
CA LEU A 224 -2.89 -0.23 11.80
C LEU A 224 -3.99 -1.22 11.38
N TRP A 225 -5.19 -1.12 11.93
CA TRP A 225 -6.34 -1.93 11.54
C TRP A 225 -7.29 -1.19 10.59
N THR A 226 -7.56 0.09 10.86
CA THR A 226 -8.53 0.89 10.11
C THR A 226 -8.12 1.11 8.66
N ILE A 227 -6.84 1.33 8.37
CA ILE A 227 -6.39 1.54 6.98
C ILE A 227 -6.54 0.23 6.16
N PRO A 228 -6.06 -0.94 6.61
CA PRO A 228 -6.35 -2.21 5.95
C PRO A 228 -7.85 -2.47 5.75
N PHE A 229 -8.64 -2.21 6.80
CA PHE A 229 -10.10 -2.36 6.74
C PHE A 229 -10.72 -1.47 5.67
N PHE A 230 -10.32 -0.19 5.60
CA PHE A 230 -10.79 0.76 4.61
C PHE A 230 -10.53 0.29 3.18
N PHE A 231 -9.32 -0.18 2.87
CA PHE A 231 -9.01 -0.69 1.53
C PHE A 231 -9.82 -1.95 1.20
N ASN A 232 -10.03 -2.85 2.16
CA ASN A 232 -10.87 -4.05 1.96
C ASN A 232 -12.34 -3.71 1.76
N VAL A 233 -12.90 -2.75 2.51
CA VAL A 233 -14.25 -2.22 2.28
C VAL A 233 -14.37 -1.71 0.85
N LYS A 234 -13.42 -0.88 0.40
CA LYS A 234 -13.41 -0.35 -0.97
C LYS A 234 -13.33 -1.46 -2.01
N ALA A 235 -12.52 -2.48 -1.79
CA ALA A 235 -12.40 -3.62 -2.69
C ALA A 235 -13.70 -4.44 -2.81
N ILE A 236 -14.41 -4.64 -1.70
CA ILE A 236 -15.71 -5.35 -1.69
C ILE A 236 -16.80 -4.51 -2.37
N ILE A 237 -16.87 -3.21 -2.08
CA ILE A 237 -17.77 -2.28 -2.79
C ILE A 237 -17.49 -2.36 -4.29
N TYR A 238 -16.23 -2.28 -4.69
CA TYR A 238 -15.82 -2.36 -6.08
C TYR A 238 -16.26 -3.67 -6.73
N ARG A 239 -16.00 -4.83 -6.09
CA ARG A 239 -16.43 -6.15 -6.56
C ARG A 239 -17.94 -6.19 -6.74
N ASN A 240 -18.70 -5.75 -5.75
CA ASN A 240 -20.16 -5.83 -5.76
C ASN A 240 -20.77 -4.89 -6.81
N MET A 241 -20.20 -3.70 -7.00
CA MET A 241 -20.71 -2.71 -7.96
C MET A 241 -20.25 -2.98 -9.39
N PHE A 242 -18.95 -3.07 -9.64
CA PHE A 242 -18.36 -3.07 -10.98
C PHE A 242 -17.89 -4.45 -11.45
N GLY A 243 -17.72 -5.39 -10.52
CA GLY A 243 -17.18 -6.73 -10.80
C GLY A 243 -15.69 -6.73 -11.12
N ILE A 244 -15.06 -7.87 -10.92
CA ILE A 244 -13.62 -8.08 -11.11
C ILE A 244 -13.41 -9.16 -12.16
N THR A 245 -12.53 -8.91 -13.12
CA THR A 245 -12.19 -9.89 -14.16
C THR A 245 -10.90 -10.62 -13.77
N LEU A 246 -11.02 -11.91 -13.48
CA LEU A 246 -9.89 -12.78 -13.17
C LEU A 246 -9.42 -13.48 -14.44
N GLN A 247 -8.15 -13.30 -14.81
CA GLN A 247 -7.53 -14.06 -15.90
C GLN A 247 -6.79 -15.25 -15.31
N VAL A 248 -7.20 -16.48 -15.65
CA VAL A 248 -6.47 -17.69 -15.27
C VAL A 248 -5.38 -17.93 -16.30
N THR A 249 -4.18 -17.45 -16.01
CA THR A 249 -2.99 -17.89 -16.75
C THR A 249 -2.63 -19.28 -16.25
N SER A 250 -2.92 -20.32 -17.03
CA SER A 250 -2.43 -21.67 -16.75
C SER A 250 -0.91 -21.67 -16.88
N ALA A 251 -0.21 -21.58 -15.76
CA ALA A 251 1.23 -21.80 -15.72
C ALA A 251 1.48 -23.27 -16.10
N GLN A 252 1.95 -23.50 -17.33
CA GLN A 252 2.54 -24.78 -17.71
C GLN A 252 3.79 -24.96 -16.84
N THR A 253 3.66 -25.73 -15.75
CA THR A 253 4.80 -26.25 -15.01
C THR A 253 5.60 -27.12 -15.97
N LYS A 254 6.65 -26.56 -16.59
CA LYS A 254 7.68 -27.34 -17.26
C LYS A 254 8.41 -28.16 -16.19
N LYS A 255 7.93 -29.38 -15.92
CA LYS A 255 8.79 -30.46 -15.43
C LYS A 255 9.73 -30.79 -16.59
N ASN A 256 10.91 -30.17 -16.62
CA ASN A 256 12.01 -30.72 -17.41
C ASN A 256 12.55 -31.92 -16.62
N THR A 257 12.04 -33.09 -16.94
CA THR A 257 12.77 -34.35 -16.80
C THR A 257 14.11 -34.15 -17.50
N GLN A 258 15.21 -34.29 -16.74
CA GLN A 258 16.53 -34.42 -17.30
C GLN A 258 16.58 -35.72 -18.11
N GLU A 259 16.49 -35.62 -19.43
CA GLU A 259 17.05 -36.64 -20.32
C GLU A 259 18.36 -36.07 -20.86
N ASN A 260 19.46 -36.56 -20.27
CA ASN A 260 20.78 -36.51 -20.87
C ASN A 260 20.73 -37.33 -22.16
N SER A 261 20.87 -36.68 -23.31
CA SER A 261 21.33 -37.36 -24.52
C SER A 261 22.61 -36.67 -24.99
N VAL A 262 23.73 -37.22 -24.49
CA VAL A 262 25.06 -37.01 -25.03
C VAL A 262 25.05 -37.46 -26.50
N GLN A 263 25.56 -36.57 -27.35
CA GLN A 263 25.77 -36.76 -28.77
C GLN A 263 26.99 -37.66 -28.97
N THR A 264 26.85 -38.80 -29.66
CA THR A 264 27.99 -39.50 -30.25
C THR A 264 27.55 -40.25 -31.51
N ASP A 265 28.19 -39.90 -32.62
CA ASP A 265 28.09 -40.56 -33.91
C ASP A 265 28.75 -41.95 -33.91
N HIS A 266 28.34 -42.76 -34.90
CA HIS A 266 28.96 -43.95 -35.48
C HIS A 266 28.50 -45.37 -35.07
N VAL A 267 27.88 -46.04 -36.07
CA VAL A 267 28.26 -47.34 -36.69
C VAL A 267 27.88 -48.66 -36.00
N GLN A 268 27.02 -49.39 -36.72
CA GLN A 268 26.90 -50.85 -36.96
C GLN A 268 26.84 -51.89 -35.83
N SER A 269 25.89 -52.81 -36.08
CA SER A 269 25.94 -54.27 -35.90
C SER A 269 25.57 -54.89 -34.55
N GLU A 270 24.51 -55.69 -34.65
CA GLU A 270 24.32 -57.08 -34.16
C GLU A 270 24.31 -57.43 -32.66
N ASN A 271 23.19 -58.10 -32.32
CA ASN A 271 23.00 -59.31 -31.51
C ASN A 271 23.20 -59.35 -29.98
N GLU A 272 22.14 -59.92 -29.36
CA GLU A 272 22.12 -60.91 -28.26
C GLU A 272 22.60 -60.45 -26.87
N GLN A 273 22.14 -60.94 -25.71
CA GLN A 273 21.03 -61.75 -25.21
C GLN A 273 21.15 -61.65 -23.66
N GLN A 274 20.03 -61.87 -22.95
CA GLN A 274 19.92 -62.50 -21.61
C GLN A 274 20.33 -61.73 -20.30
N GLN A 275 19.30 -61.23 -19.59
CA GLN A 275 18.70 -61.79 -18.33
C GLN A 275 19.58 -62.44 -17.22
N PRO A 276 19.11 -62.60 -15.94
CA PRO A 276 18.72 -61.58 -14.94
C PRO A 276 19.12 -61.93 -13.46
N THR A 277 18.83 -61.01 -12.51
CA THR A 277 18.41 -61.21 -11.08
C THR A 277 19.41 -61.81 -10.05
N PRO A 278 19.13 -61.83 -8.72
CA PRO A 278 18.27 -60.98 -7.85
C PRO A 278 18.83 -60.65 -6.41
N VAL A 279 18.16 -59.69 -5.72
CA VAL A 279 17.68 -59.67 -4.30
C VAL A 279 18.67 -59.84 -3.12
N LEU A 280 18.64 -58.90 -2.14
CA LEU A 280 18.17 -59.16 -0.75
C LEU A 280 18.09 -57.90 0.15
N ASP A 281 17.11 -57.94 1.06
CA ASP A 281 16.62 -56.94 2.02
C ASP A 281 17.36 -56.91 3.38
N ASN A 282 17.13 -55.84 4.15
CA ASN A 282 16.90 -55.72 5.62
C ASN A 282 17.43 -54.37 6.18
N GLU A 283 16.61 -53.51 6.82
CA GLU A 283 16.30 -53.41 8.28
C GLU A 283 17.58 -53.25 9.15
N THR A 284 17.74 -52.35 10.13
CA THR A 284 16.97 -52.03 11.38
C THR A 284 17.70 -50.79 12.02
N GLU A 285 17.06 -49.68 12.43
CA GLU A 285 16.62 -49.28 13.79
C GLU A 285 17.68 -48.80 14.83
N THR A 286 17.24 -47.91 15.75
CA THR A 286 17.72 -47.54 17.13
C THR A 286 18.64 -46.31 17.36
N THR A 287 18.13 -45.22 17.99
CA THR A 287 18.25 -44.72 19.41
C THR A 287 19.63 -44.04 19.74
N ASP A 288 19.86 -43.04 20.59
CA ASP A 288 19.22 -42.47 21.80
C ASP A 288 19.94 -41.15 22.25
N SER A 289 19.25 -40.32 23.06
CA SER A 289 19.73 -39.51 24.23
C SER A 289 20.73 -38.31 24.17
N ALA A 290 20.49 -37.32 25.06
CA ALA A 290 21.11 -35.97 25.26
C ALA A 290 22.07 -35.92 26.51
N PRO A 291 22.38 -34.80 27.24
CA PRO A 291 22.79 -33.39 26.97
C PRO A 291 24.02 -32.82 27.82
N THR A 292 24.60 -31.65 27.42
CA THR A 292 25.28 -30.53 28.20
C THR A 292 26.53 -30.77 29.12
N PRO A 293 27.25 -29.78 29.75
CA PRO A 293 27.50 -28.29 29.58
C PRO A 293 28.99 -27.81 29.81
N ASN A 294 29.22 -26.47 30.02
CA ASN A 294 30.34 -25.67 30.65
C ASN A 294 31.14 -24.69 29.74
N LYS A 295 31.14 -23.35 29.97
CA LYS A 295 31.88 -22.47 30.96
C LYS A 295 33.39 -22.31 30.62
N ASP A 296 34.13 -21.21 30.82
CA ASP A 296 34.04 -19.91 31.52
C ASP A 296 35.25 -19.03 31.05
N ASN A 297 35.29 -17.75 31.48
CA ASN A 297 36.41 -16.76 31.62
C ASN A 297 36.34 -15.53 30.66
N ALA A 298 36.09 -14.27 31.11
CA ALA A 298 36.74 -13.40 32.14
C ALA A 298 38.15 -12.96 31.70
N ASP A 299 38.70 -11.76 31.88
CA ASP A 299 38.38 -10.41 32.37
C ASP A 299 39.62 -9.56 31.96
N ASP A 300 39.55 -8.23 31.83
CA ASP A 300 40.54 -7.33 32.47
C ASP A 300 40.18 -5.84 32.38
N ASP A 301 40.37 -5.18 33.52
CA ASP A 301 40.24 -3.75 33.85
C ASP A 301 41.41 -2.90 33.29
N ASN A 302 41.29 -1.56 33.26
CA ASN A 302 41.99 -0.65 34.19
C ASN A 302 41.85 0.86 33.87
N ASP A 303 42.16 1.62 34.92
CA ASP A 303 41.79 2.97 35.37
C ASP A 303 42.59 4.21 34.84
N ASN A 304 41.87 5.36 34.83
CA ASN A 304 42.13 6.65 35.54
C ASN A 304 43.27 7.67 35.18
N HIS A 305 42.97 8.95 35.53
CA HIS A 305 43.76 10.22 35.67
C HIS A 305 43.32 11.38 34.74
N GLN A 306 43.27 12.67 35.10
CA GLN A 306 43.27 13.47 36.35
C GLN A 306 43.01 14.97 35.97
N GLN A 307 42.62 15.79 36.95
CA GLN A 307 42.25 17.23 36.93
C GLN A 307 43.30 18.24 36.42
N GLY A 308 42.84 19.46 36.10
CA GLY A 308 43.64 20.70 36.09
C GLY A 308 42.81 22.00 35.93
N ASP A 309 42.80 22.84 36.97
CA ASP A 309 42.20 24.18 37.09
C ASP A 309 42.94 25.29 36.30
N GLY A 310 42.29 26.42 36.03
CA GLY A 310 42.95 27.67 35.63
C GLY A 310 42.00 28.85 35.33
N ASN A 311 42.23 30.00 35.98
CA ASN A 311 41.29 31.10 36.23
C ASN A 311 41.75 32.42 35.53
N THR A 312 40.79 33.21 35.01
CA THR A 312 40.72 34.72 34.86
C THR A 312 41.76 35.48 33.97
N PRO A 313 41.63 36.82 33.67
CA PRO A 313 40.61 37.54 32.89
C PRO A 313 41.15 38.60 31.86
N GLN A 314 40.23 39.14 31.04
CA GLN A 314 40.03 40.57 30.65
C GLN A 314 41.19 41.50 30.23
N ASN A 315 41.04 42.11 29.04
CA ASN A 315 41.48 43.45 28.61
C ASN A 315 41.03 43.62 27.14
N ASP A 316 40.83 44.80 26.54
CA ASP A 316 40.25 46.07 26.92
C ASP A 316 40.13 46.82 25.56
N ASP A 317 39.01 47.50 25.34
CA ASP A 317 38.82 48.73 24.57
C ASP A 317 39.34 48.99 23.13
N THR A 318 38.65 49.98 22.53
CA THR A 318 38.87 50.76 21.29
C THR A 318 38.31 50.17 19.99
N GLU A 319 37.59 50.89 19.11
CA GLU A 319 37.17 52.29 19.04
C GLU A 319 36.10 52.44 17.92
N LYS A 320 35.09 53.27 18.19
CA LYS A 320 34.48 54.30 17.31
C LYS A 320 33.95 53.99 15.89
N GLY A 321 32.71 54.46 15.69
CA GLY A 321 32.20 55.04 14.43
C GLY A 321 31.01 54.26 13.88
N GLY A 322 29.74 54.65 14.02
CA GLY A 322 29.20 56.01 13.95
C GLY A 322 28.99 56.42 12.49
N LYS A 323 27.86 56.04 11.88
CA LYS A 323 27.13 56.86 10.89
C LYS A 323 25.72 56.32 10.64
N VAL A 324 24.76 57.18 11.00
CA VAL A 324 23.33 57.16 10.71
C VAL A 324 23.12 58.04 9.44
N PHE A 325 21.92 57.95 8.84
CA PHE A 325 21.29 58.75 7.77
C PHE A 325 21.55 58.27 6.33
N ASN A 326 20.59 58.28 5.41
CA ASN A 326 19.11 58.30 5.37
C ASN A 326 18.75 58.45 3.87
N ALA A 327 17.62 57.90 3.46
CA ALA A 327 16.65 58.39 2.45
C ALA A 327 15.97 57.19 1.77
#